data_AF-A0A7K9UJ90-F1
#
_entry.id   AF-A0A7K9UJ90-F1
#
_cell.length_a   1.000
_cell.length_b   1.000
_cell.length_c   1.000
_cell.angle_alpha   90.00
_cell.angle_beta   90.00
_cell.angle_gamma   90.00
#
_symmetry.space_group_name_H-M   'P 1'
#
loop_
_entity.id
_entity.type
_entity.pdbx_description
1 polymer ?
#
loop_
_entity_poly.entity_id
_entity_poly.type
_entity_poly.pdbx_seq_one_letter_code
_entity_poly.pdbx_strand_id
1 'polypeptide(L)' 'FVKEIDNEKRMRLLQFVTGTCRLPVGRFADLMGSNGPQKFCIEKVGKENWLPRSHT' A
#
# COMPACT_ATOMS: atom_id res chain seq x y z
N PHE A 1 -3.85 13.88 3.01
CA PHE A 1 -3.04 13.20 1.96
C PHE A 1 -3.85 12.36 0.97
N VAL A 2 -4.24 11.09 1.24
CA VAL A 2 -4.81 10.20 0.19
C VAL A 2 -6.06 10.76 -0.50
N LYS A 3 -6.91 11.48 0.25
CA LYS A 3 -8.11 12.15 -0.28
C LYS A 3 -7.78 13.33 -1.21
N GLU A 4 -6.65 14.01 -1.01
CA GLU A 4 -6.26 15.22 -1.76
C GLU A 4 -5.51 14.90 -3.06
N ILE A 5 -4.83 13.75 -3.14
CA ILE A 5 -4.07 13.36 -4.32
C ILE A 5 -4.98 12.74 -5.41
N ASP A 6 -4.57 12.91 -6.67
CA ASP A 6 -5.23 12.33 -7.84
C ASP A 6 -5.12 10.79 -7.90
N ASN A 7 -5.87 10.18 -8.82
CA ASN A 7 -5.92 8.71 -8.96
C ASN A 7 -4.58 8.10 -9.42
N GLU A 8 -3.77 8.83 -10.18
CA GLU A 8 -2.45 8.37 -10.61
C GLU A 8 -1.52 8.23 -9.40
N LYS A 9 -1.48 9.25 -8.53
CA LYS A 9 -0.70 9.22 -7.28
C LYS A 9 -1.23 8.18 -6.30
N ARG A 10 -2.56 7.96 -6.23
CA ARG A 10 -3.14 6.86 -5.43
C ARG A 10 -2.67 5.50 -5.93
N MET A 11 -2.61 5.32 -7.25
CA MET A 11 -2.14 4.08 -7.87
C MET A 11 -0.64 3.85 -7.64
N ARG A 12 0.17 4.91 -7.70
CA ARG A 12 1.59 4.85 -7.31
C ARG A 12 1.78 4.49 -5.84
N LEU A 13 0.95 5.02 -4.94
CA LEU A 13 0.97 4.64 -3.52
C LEU A 13 0.60 3.16 -3.34
N LEU A 14 -0.43 2.68 -4.05
CA LEU A 14 -0.78 1.26 -4.03
C LEU A 14 0.41 0.41 -4.48
N GLN A 15 1.00 0.72 -5.64
CA GLN A 15 2.16 0.01 -6.16
C GLN A 15 3.36 0.05 -5.21
N PHE A 16 3.60 1.18 -4.53
CA PHE A 16 4.67 1.30 -3.54
C PHE A 16 4.47 0.31 -2.38
N VAL A 17 3.24 0.13 -1.91
CA VAL A 17 2.95 -0.72 -0.75
C VAL A 17 2.77 -2.19 -1.13
N THR A 18 2.13 -2.49 -2.25
CA THR A 18 1.74 -3.86 -2.65
C THR A 18 2.58 -4.42 -3.81
N GLY A 19 3.51 -3.66 -4.35
CA GLY A 19 4.32 -4.05 -5.53
C GLY A 19 3.56 -4.01 -6.86
N THR A 20 2.26 -3.69 -6.88
CA THR A 20 1.42 -3.71 -8.09
C THR A 20 0.39 -2.59 -8.13
N CYS A 21 0.04 -2.11 -9.33
CA CYS A 21 -1.02 -1.14 -9.54
C CYS A 21 -2.42 -1.78 -9.68
N ARG A 22 -2.53 -3.11 -9.57
CA ARG A 22 -3.77 -3.86 -9.76
C ARG A 22 -4.40 -4.23 -8.42
N LEU A 23 -5.73 -4.19 -8.38
CA LEU A 23 -6.52 -4.66 -7.24
C LEU A 23 -7.18 -6.01 -7.57
N PRO A 24 -7.36 -6.90 -6.58
CA PRO A 24 -8.22 -8.07 -6.69
C PRO A 24 -9.67 -7.70 -7.02
N VAL A 25 -10.46 -8.67 -7.49
CA VAL A 25 -11.90 -8.49 -7.75
C VAL A 25 -12.65 -8.06 -6.48
N GLY A 26 -12.35 -8.69 -5.33
CA GLY A 26 -12.86 -8.26 -4.01
C GLY A 26 -12.17 -7.03 -3.42
N ARG A 27 -11.35 -6.32 -4.22
CA ARG A 27 -10.68 -5.06 -3.86
C ARG A 27 -9.74 -5.24 -2.67
N PHE A 28 -9.69 -4.26 -1.76
CA PHE A 28 -8.75 -4.23 -0.64
C PHE A 28 -8.98 -5.35 0.40
N ALA A 29 -10.17 -5.93 0.46
CA ALA A 29 -10.48 -7.01 1.40
C ALA A 29 -9.73 -8.31 1.06
N ASP A 30 -9.47 -8.51 -0.23
CA ASP A 30 -8.88 -9.73 -0.79
C ASP A 30 -7.42 -9.52 -1.20
N LEU A 31 -6.73 -8.55 -0.60
CA LEU A 31 -5.31 -8.34 -0.85
C LEU A 31 -4.50 -9.58 -0.45
N MET A 32 -3.52 -9.91 -1.29
CA MET A 32 -2.64 -11.07 -1.13
C MET A 32 -1.21 -10.58 -0.96
N GLY A 33 -0.53 -11.10 0.06
CA GLY A 33 0.91 -10.99 0.24
C GLY A 33 1.60 -12.33 -0.05
N SER A 34 2.91 -12.37 0.20
CA SER A 34 3.74 -13.56 -0.06
C SER A 34 3.27 -14.83 0.67
N ASN A 35 2.59 -14.67 1.81
CA ASN A 35 2.14 -15.79 2.67
C ASN A 35 0.61 -15.99 2.65
N GLY A 36 -0.10 -15.47 1.64
CA GLY A 36 -1.55 -15.58 1.52
C GLY A 36 -2.30 -14.27 1.78
N PRO A 37 -3.59 -14.32 2.19
CA PRO A 37 -4.39 -13.11 2.41
C PRO A 37 -3.76 -12.17 3.43
N GLN A 38 -3.47 -10.94 3.02
CA GLN A 38 -2.82 -9.92 3.84
C GLN A 38 -3.44 -8.55 3.60
N LYS A 39 -3.98 -7.95 4.65
CA LYS A 39 -4.60 -6.61 4.59
C LYS A 39 -3.53 -5.53 4.48
N PHE A 40 -3.90 -4.41 3.87
CA PHE A 40 -3.09 -3.19 3.90
C PHE A 40 -2.84 -2.76 5.35
N CYS A 41 -1.59 -2.56 5.72
CA CYS A 41 -1.17 -2.24 7.08
C CYS A 41 -0.29 -0.98 7.09
N ILE A 42 -0.45 -0.14 8.11
CA ILE A 42 0.44 0.98 8.38
C ILE A 42 1.00 0.78 9.78
N GLU A 43 2.31 0.70 9.90
CA GLU A 43 3.00 0.57 11.19
C GLU A 43 3.88 1.79 11.47
N LYS A 44 4.02 2.12 12.75
CA LYS A 44 4.91 3.20 13.19
C LYS A 44 6.29 2.61 13.43
N VAL A 45 7.24 2.95 12.56
CA VAL A 45 8.64 2.49 12.64
C VAL A 45 9.61 3.61 12.25
N GLY A 46 10.80 3.62 12.86
CA GLY A 46 11.87 4.55 12.50
C GLY A 46 11.87 5.86 13.29
N LYS A 47 12.59 6.85 12.74
CA LYS A 47 12.76 8.21 13.30
C LYS A 47 12.04 9.23 12.42
N GLU A 48 11.80 10.42 12.94
CA GLU A 48 11.06 11.50 12.23
C GLU A 48 11.71 11.90 10.89
N ASN A 49 13.02 11.79 10.77
CA ASN A 49 13.75 12.09 9.55
C ASN A 49 13.82 10.93 8.54
N TRP A 50 13.24 9.77 8.86
CA TRP A 50 13.23 8.63 7.94
C TRP A 50 12.10 8.75 6.94
N LEU A 51 12.39 8.38 5.69
CA LEU A 51 11.36 8.25 4.67
C LEU A 51 10.48 7.01 4.94
N PRO A 52 9.21 7.02 4.53
CA PRO A 52 8.36 5.83 4.55
C PRO A 52 9.00 4.68 3.76
N ARG A 53 8.84 3.46 4.26
CA ARG A 53 9.29 2.22 3.61
C ARG A 53 8.11 1.26 3.50
N SER A 54 8.18 0.35 2.55
CA SER A 54 7.18 -0.71 2.35
C SER A 54 7.80 -2.09 2.42
N HIS A 55 6.99 -3.05 2.85
CA HIS A 55 7.26 -4.47 2.78
C HIS A 55 6.17 -5.07 1.89
N THR A 56 6.51 -5.32 0.63
CA THR A 56 5.58 -5.80 -0.41
C THR A 56 5.32 -7.30 -0.28
#